data_AF-R5B2U4-F1
#
_entry.id   AF-R5B2U4-F1
#
_cell.length_a   1.000
_cell.length_b   1.000
_cell.length_c   1.000
_cell.angle_alpha   90.00
_cell.angle_beta   90.00
_cell.angle_gamma   90.00
#
_symmetry.space_group_name_H-M   'P 1'
#
loop_
_entity.id
_entity.type
_entity.pdbx_description
1 polymer ?
#
loop_
_entity_poly.entity_id
_entity_poly.type
_entity_poly.pdbx_seq_one_letter_code
_entity_poly.pdbx_strand_id
1 'polypeptide(L)'
;MEENALQLYRDGLREIDFGNRENGRALLKQSADAGCKAAMYKYAYTCTDEQQKVELYKIASDKGCGKAAFMLGYHYALDYETNRHGYIAGEYFLKAYSCGIMPEHKYFGDDRDSFMEAADLKNIIELYVENLDVSFEDPYAIIPIARDAYRFGVISNSQLQKVEELAEINAGIKLRQRIARTCPKCGAYYARVEKRKQPIGKRAAVGGAIGLLGGPVGILIGAGVGALTSKEKEYCVCPGCGHVWEYKLPQ
;
A
#
# COMPACT_ATOMS: atom_id res chain seq x y z
N MET A 1 -10.50 -6.31 33.83
CA MET A 1 -11.22 -6.59 32.56
C MET A 1 -10.29 -7.26 31.55
N GLU A 2 -9.06 -6.77 31.35
CA GLU A 2 -8.06 -7.37 30.44
C GLU A 2 -7.73 -8.84 30.73
N GLU A 3 -7.65 -9.24 32.01
CA GLU A 3 -7.30 -10.60 32.42
C GLU A 3 -8.30 -11.66 31.92
N ASN A 4 -9.59 -11.30 31.82
CA ASN A 4 -10.63 -12.20 31.30
C ASN A 4 -10.56 -12.33 29.77
N ALA A 5 -10.24 -11.24 29.06
CA ALA A 5 -10.12 -11.26 27.59
C ALA A 5 -8.95 -12.15 27.14
N LEU A 6 -7.80 -12.06 27.81
CA LEU A 6 -6.64 -12.89 27.49
C LEU A 6 -6.86 -14.37 27.83
N GLN A 7 -7.60 -14.67 28.90
CA GLN A 7 -7.95 -16.04 29.23
C GLN A 7 -8.85 -16.67 28.15
N LEU A 8 -9.89 -15.95 27.71
CA LEU A 8 -10.74 -16.37 26.58
C LEU A 8 -9.95 -16.59 25.29
N TYR A 9 -8.93 -15.76 25.03
CA TYR A 9 -8.03 -15.94 23.90
C TYR A 9 -7.26 -17.27 23.98
N ARG A 10 -6.63 -17.54 25.13
CA ARG A 10 -5.84 -18.76 25.36
C ARG A 10 -6.70 -20.02 25.27
N ASP A 11 -7.89 -19.98 25.87
CA ASP A 11 -8.82 -21.11 25.81
C ASP A 11 -9.34 -21.31 24.38
N GLY A 12 -9.62 -20.22 23.65
CA GLY A 12 -10.00 -20.27 22.24
C GLY A 12 -8.95 -20.92 21.35
N LEU A 13 -7.66 -20.59 21.53
CA LEU A 13 -6.56 -21.26 20.83
C LEU A 13 -6.48 -22.75 21.18
N ARG A 14 -6.57 -23.08 22.48
CA ARG A 14 -6.51 -24.45 22.97
C ARG A 14 -7.62 -25.33 22.37
N GLU A 15 -8.85 -24.83 22.30
CA GLU A 15 -9.98 -25.55 21.68
C GLU A 15 -9.73 -25.82 20.19
N ILE A 16 -9.15 -24.86 19.46
CA ILE A 16 -8.78 -25.06 18.06
C ILE A 16 -7.70 -26.15 17.92
N ASP A 17 -6.69 -26.14 18.78
CA ASP A 17 -5.61 -27.13 18.78
C ASP A 17 -6.13 -28.56 19.05
N PHE A 18 -7.17 -28.70 19.88
CA PHE A 18 -7.87 -29.96 20.11
C PHE A 18 -8.92 -30.31 19.04
N GLY A 19 -9.03 -29.51 17.98
CA GLY A 19 -9.93 -29.75 16.84
C GLY A 19 -11.35 -29.21 17.00
N ASN A 20 -11.69 -28.58 18.13
CA ASN A 20 -12.99 -27.99 18.38
C ASN A 20 -13.07 -26.55 17.84
N ARG A 21 -13.05 -26.43 16.50
CA ARG A 21 -12.94 -25.13 15.81
C ARG A 21 -14.09 -24.17 16.10
N GLU A 22 -15.31 -24.67 16.22
CA GLU A 22 -16.49 -23.81 16.48
C GLU A 22 -16.42 -23.16 17.85
N ASN A 23 -16.14 -23.97 18.89
CA ASN A 23 -16.00 -23.47 20.25
C ASN A 23 -14.82 -22.52 20.38
N GLY A 24 -13.67 -22.90 19.82
CA GLY A 24 -12.48 -22.06 19.83
C GLY A 24 -12.70 -20.72 19.12
N ARG A 25 -13.37 -20.72 17.97
CA ARG A 25 -13.77 -19.48 17.27
C ARG A 25 -14.72 -18.63 18.10
N ALA A 26 -15.69 -19.22 18.80
CA ALA A 26 -16.61 -18.48 19.66
C ALA A 26 -15.89 -17.79 20.83
N LEU A 27 -14.93 -18.47 21.46
CA LEU A 27 -14.08 -17.91 22.52
C LEU A 27 -13.18 -16.78 22.00
N LEU A 28 -12.55 -16.96 20.82
CA LEU A 28 -11.78 -15.91 20.15
C LEU A 28 -12.65 -14.68 19.85
N LYS A 29 -13.90 -14.88 19.42
CA LYS A 29 -14.83 -13.76 19.19
C LYS A 29 -15.11 -13.00 20.49
N GLN A 30 -15.44 -13.70 21.58
CA GLN A 30 -15.70 -13.07 22.88
C GLN A 30 -14.49 -12.28 23.39
N SER A 31 -13.29 -12.85 23.23
CA SER A 31 -12.03 -12.18 23.56
C SER A 31 -11.79 -10.93 22.70
N ALA A 32 -12.04 -11.02 21.39
CA ALA A 32 -11.93 -9.90 20.46
C ALA A 32 -12.93 -8.77 20.76
N ASP A 33 -14.17 -9.12 21.08
CA ASP A 33 -15.22 -8.17 21.49
C ASP A 33 -14.86 -7.49 22.83
N ALA A 34 -14.15 -8.19 23.71
CA ALA A 34 -13.61 -7.65 24.96
C ALA A 34 -12.35 -6.78 24.77
N GLY A 35 -11.84 -6.63 23.54
CA GLY A 35 -10.76 -5.71 23.20
C GLY A 35 -9.39 -6.36 22.97
N CYS A 36 -9.25 -7.67 23.12
CA CYS A 36 -7.97 -8.37 22.90
C CYS A 36 -7.57 -8.32 21.42
N LYS A 37 -6.47 -7.61 21.11
CA LYS A 37 -6.02 -7.39 19.72
C LYS A 37 -5.54 -8.67 19.06
N ALA A 38 -4.89 -9.55 19.83
CA ALA A 38 -4.43 -10.85 19.36
C ALA A 38 -5.62 -11.75 18.95
N ALA A 39 -6.69 -11.71 19.74
CA ALA A 39 -7.93 -12.42 19.45
C ALA A 39 -8.63 -11.85 18.22
N MET A 40 -8.62 -10.53 17.98
CA MET A 40 -9.18 -9.95 16.75
C MET A 40 -8.52 -10.54 15.49
N TYR A 41 -7.19 -10.63 15.48
CA TYR A 41 -6.45 -11.25 14.38
C TYR A 41 -6.76 -12.74 14.25
N LYS A 42 -6.67 -13.52 15.34
CA LYS A 42 -6.91 -14.96 15.29
C LYS A 42 -8.35 -15.30 14.93
N TYR A 43 -9.32 -14.54 15.43
CA TYR A 43 -10.73 -14.66 15.04
C TYR A 43 -10.91 -14.46 13.53
N ALA A 44 -10.31 -13.40 12.97
CA ALA A 44 -10.33 -13.16 11.53
C ALA A 44 -9.67 -14.32 10.75
N TYR A 45 -8.53 -14.82 11.22
CA TYR A 45 -7.81 -15.94 10.60
C TYR A 45 -8.63 -17.25 10.54
N THR A 46 -9.52 -17.48 11.52
CA THR A 46 -10.42 -18.66 11.49
C THR A 46 -11.57 -18.55 10.48
N CYS A 47 -11.77 -17.40 9.86
CA CYS A 47 -12.83 -17.20 8.86
C CYS A 47 -12.44 -17.84 7.53
N THR A 48 -13.35 -18.64 6.96
CA THR A 48 -13.16 -19.31 5.66
C THR A 48 -13.59 -18.45 4.48
N ASP A 49 -14.46 -17.46 4.72
CA ASP A 49 -14.87 -16.50 3.70
C ASP A 49 -13.83 -15.38 3.60
N GLU A 50 -13.18 -15.25 2.45
CA GLU A 50 -12.08 -14.30 2.28
C GLU A 50 -12.53 -12.84 2.35
N GLN A 51 -13.76 -12.52 1.91
CA GLN A 51 -14.28 -11.15 2.01
C GLN A 51 -14.50 -10.75 3.46
N GLN A 52 -15.18 -11.60 4.23
CA GLN A 52 -15.41 -11.42 5.66
C GLN A 52 -14.08 -11.38 6.42
N LYS A 53 -13.11 -12.23 6.07
CA LYS A 53 -11.78 -12.23 6.67
C LYS A 53 -11.04 -10.91 6.45
N VAL A 54 -11.07 -10.36 5.23
CA VAL A 54 -10.50 -9.04 4.93
C VAL A 54 -11.18 -7.93 5.72
N GLU A 55 -12.50 -7.94 5.85
CA GLU A 55 -13.24 -6.97 6.67
C GLU A 55 -12.85 -7.06 8.15
N LEU A 56 -12.75 -8.27 8.69
CA LEU A 56 -12.32 -8.50 10.07
C LEU A 56 -10.88 -8.03 10.30
N TYR A 57 -9.97 -8.26 9.35
CA TYR A 57 -8.61 -7.71 9.44
C TYR A 57 -8.60 -6.18 9.41
N LYS A 58 -9.46 -5.53 8.60
CA LYS A 58 -9.57 -4.06 8.60
C LYS A 58 -9.99 -3.53 9.96
N ILE A 59 -11.03 -4.12 10.55
CA ILE A 59 -11.50 -3.77 11.90
C ILE A 59 -10.39 -3.97 12.94
N ALA A 60 -9.68 -5.10 12.90
CA ALA A 60 -8.58 -5.38 13.82
C ALA A 60 -7.42 -4.39 13.64
N SER A 61 -7.06 -4.08 12.38
CA SER A 61 -6.03 -3.11 12.02
C SER A 61 -6.38 -1.71 12.53
N ASP A 62 -7.63 -1.26 12.38
CA ASP A 62 -8.11 0.04 12.89
C ASP A 62 -8.09 0.13 14.41
N LYS A 63 -8.18 -1.01 15.09
CA LYS A 63 -8.00 -1.12 16.54
C LYS A 63 -6.53 -1.29 16.97
N GLY A 64 -5.57 -1.15 16.03
CA GLY A 64 -4.15 -1.19 16.29
C GLY A 64 -3.57 -2.59 16.43
N CYS A 65 -4.14 -3.59 15.75
CA CYS A 65 -3.53 -4.91 15.60
C CYS A 65 -2.55 -4.90 14.41
N GLY A 66 -1.26 -4.88 14.72
CA GLY A 66 -0.16 -4.86 13.74
C GLY A 66 -0.15 -6.08 12.82
N LYS A 67 -0.35 -7.29 13.35
CA LYS A 67 -0.39 -8.52 12.54
C LYS A 67 -1.55 -8.51 11.54
N ALA A 68 -2.72 -7.99 11.93
CA ALA A 68 -3.84 -7.82 11.00
C ALA A 68 -3.54 -6.77 9.91
N ALA A 69 -2.91 -5.65 10.28
CA ALA A 69 -2.44 -4.66 9.31
C ALA A 69 -1.42 -5.27 8.32
N PHE A 70 -0.49 -6.08 8.81
CA PHE A 70 0.47 -6.79 7.97
C PHE A 70 -0.21 -7.76 6.98
N MET A 71 -1.18 -8.55 7.45
CA MET A 71 -1.94 -9.44 6.57
C MET A 71 -2.72 -8.69 5.48
N LEU A 72 -3.26 -7.50 5.79
CA LEU A 72 -3.87 -6.64 4.75
C LEU A 72 -2.84 -6.12 3.75
N GLY A 73 -1.64 -5.76 4.21
CA GLY A 73 -0.55 -5.39 3.33
C GLY A 73 -0.23 -6.50 2.32
N TYR A 74 -0.14 -7.74 2.81
CA TYR A 74 0.05 -8.93 1.98
C TYR A 74 -1.09 -9.17 0.99
N HIS A 75 -2.33 -9.09 1.47
CA HIS A 75 -3.54 -9.22 0.63
C HIS A 75 -3.51 -8.22 -0.53
N TYR A 76 -3.16 -6.96 -0.26
CA TYR A 76 -3.07 -5.94 -1.31
C TYR A 76 -1.85 -6.11 -2.23
N ALA A 77 -0.73 -6.65 -1.73
CA ALA A 77 0.46 -6.87 -2.54
C ALA A 77 0.30 -8.04 -3.52
N LEU A 78 -0.30 -9.16 -3.08
CA LEU A 78 -0.31 -10.41 -3.84
C LEU A 78 -1.62 -10.71 -4.57
N ASP A 79 -2.77 -10.31 -4.03
CA ASP A 79 -4.06 -10.72 -4.60
C ASP A 79 -4.59 -9.74 -5.66
N TYR A 80 -3.87 -8.64 -5.93
CA TYR A 80 -4.27 -7.65 -6.94
C TYR A 80 -3.11 -7.14 -7.80
N GLU A 81 -3.18 -7.38 -9.11
CA GLU A 81 -2.12 -7.08 -10.09
C GLU A 81 -2.05 -5.59 -10.54
N THR A 82 -2.40 -4.59 -9.71
CA THR A 82 -2.31 -3.18 -10.13
C THR A 82 -1.43 -2.33 -9.22
N ASN A 83 -0.64 -1.42 -9.81
CA ASN A 83 0.25 -0.47 -9.10
C ASN A 83 -0.46 0.33 -7.98
N ARG A 84 -1.78 0.51 -8.07
CA ARG A 84 -2.56 1.19 -7.02
C ARG A 84 -2.61 0.38 -5.72
N HIS A 85 -2.56 -0.94 -5.81
CA HIS A 85 -2.59 -1.81 -4.65
C HIS A 85 -1.24 -1.90 -3.95
N GLY A 86 -0.12 -1.73 -4.66
CA GLY A 86 1.20 -1.67 -4.04
C GLY A 86 1.39 -0.47 -3.09
N TYR A 87 0.79 0.68 -3.39
CA TYR A 87 0.76 1.82 -2.46
C TYR A 87 -0.11 1.56 -1.23
N ILE A 88 -1.29 0.93 -1.42
CA ILE A 88 -2.17 0.54 -0.32
C ILE A 88 -1.47 -0.49 0.59
N ALA A 89 -0.76 -1.46 -0.01
CA ALA A 89 0.04 -2.42 0.72
C ALA A 89 1.11 -1.73 1.57
N GLY A 90 1.84 -0.76 0.98
CA GLY A 90 2.81 0.07 1.70
C GLY A 90 2.21 0.82 2.90
N GLU A 91 1.02 1.41 2.75
CA GLU A 91 0.33 2.07 3.87
C GLU A 91 -0.01 1.10 5.00
N TYR A 92 -0.50 -0.10 4.69
CA TYR A 92 -0.79 -1.12 5.69
C TYR A 92 0.48 -1.66 6.36
N PHE A 93 1.59 -1.79 5.63
CA PHE A 93 2.88 -2.17 6.21
C PHE A 93 3.44 -1.09 7.14
N LEU A 94 3.33 0.19 6.79
CA LEU A 94 3.70 1.28 7.70
C LEU A 94 2.81 1.28 8.95
N LYS A 95 1.50 1.05 8.80
CA LYS A 95 0.57 0.93 9.92
C LYS A 95 0.94 -0.25 10.82
N ALA A 96 1.25 -1.40 10.24
CA ALA A 96 1.70 -2.58 10.97
C ALA A 96 2.99 -2.31 11.75
N TYR A 97 3.99 -1.70 11.10
CA TYR A 97 5.26 -1.31 11.71
C TYR A 97 5.07 -0.32 12.86
N SER A 98 4.16 0.66 12.71
CA SER A 98 3.85 1.64 13.75
C SER A 98 3.21 1.04 15.01
N CYS A 99 2.62 -0.15 14.89
CA CYS A 99 2.08 -0.87 16.03
C CYS A 99 3.18 -1.53 16.88
N GLY A 100 4.42 -1.60 16.38
CA GLY A 100 5.57 -2.17 17.08
C GLY A 100 5.98 -3.54 16.54
N ILE A 101 7.24 -3.90 16.81
CA ILE A 101 7.87 -5.14 16.37
C ILE A 101 8.33 -5.93 17.59
N MET A 102 8.10 -7.24 17.54
CA MET A 102 8.63 -8.20 18.48
C MET A 102 9.96 -8.78 17.94
N PRO A 103 11.12 -8.47 18.57
CA PRO A 103 12.44 -8.89 18.08
C PRO A 103 12.73 -10.39 18.21
N GLU A 104 12.11 -11.07 19.19
CA GLU A 104 12.31 -12.49 19.52
C GLU A 104 10.98 -13.10 19.99
N HIS A 105 10.73 -14.40 19.72
CA HIS A 105 9.65 -15.20 20.32
C HIS A 105 9.86 -15.40 21.85
N LYS A 106 9.93 -14.32 22.62
CA LYS A 106 9.74 -14.38 24.07
C LYS A 106 8.26 -14.15 24.33
N TYR A 107 7.59 -15.22 24.75
CA TYR A 107 6.19 -15.16 25.18
C TYR A 107 6.07 -14.24 26.40
N PHE A 108 5.65 -13.00 26.16
CA PHE A 108 5.20 -12.10 27.22
C PHE A 108 3.68 -12.27 27.25
N GLY A 109 3.13 -12.76 28.35
CA GLY A 109 1.71 -13.11 28.47
C GLY A 109 0.77 -11.92 28.53
N ASP A 110 0.87 -10.95 27.62
CA ASP A 110 0.00 -9.79 27.40
C ASP A 110 -0.35 -9.63 25.89
N ASP A 111 -1.12 -8.59 25.53
CA ASP A 111 -1.75 -8.36 24.21
C ASP A 111 -0.76 -8.12 23.03
N ARG A 112 0.51 -8.48 23.23
CA ARG A 112 1.66 -8.31 22.32
C ARG A 112 1.70 -9.31 21.17
N ASP A 113 0.85 -10.34 21.18
CA ASP A 113 0.61 -11.22 20.02
C ASP A 113 -0.06 -10.47 18.83
N SER A 114 -0.38 -9.19 19.02
CA SER A 114 -0.85 -8.31 17.94
C SER A 114 0.26 -7.59 17.15
N PHE A 115 1.53 -7.72 17.54
CA PHE A 115 2.65 -7.08 16.85
C PHE A 115 3.10 -7.83 15.60
N MET A 116 3.95 -7.18 14.81
CA MET A 116 4.73 -7.87 13.80
C MET A 116 5.91 -8.62 14.43
N GLU A 117 6.25 -9.75 13.85
CA GLU A 117 7.48 -10.49 14.15
C GLU A 117 8.63 -9.94 13.29
N ALA A 118 9.88 -10.14 13.71
CA ALA A 118 11.04 -9.76 12.90
C ALA A 118 11.00 -10.41 11.49
N ALA A 119 10.52 -11.65 11.38
CA ALA A 119 10.35 -12.35 10.10
C ALA A 119 9.37 -11.63 9.15
N ASP A 120 8.36 -10.94 9.69
CA ASP A 120 7.42 -10.14 8.90
C ASP A 120 8.11 -8.93 8.24
N LEU A 121 9.19 -8.41 8.83
CA LEU A 121 9.97 -7.33 8.20
C LEU A 121 10.72 -7.83 6.97
N LYS A 122 11.36 -8.99 7.05
CA LYS A 122 12.04 -9.63 5.91
C LYS A 122 11.08 -9.78 4.73
N ASN A 123 9.89 -10.30 5.02
CA ASN A 123 8.78 -10.45 4.10
C ASN A 123 8.41 -9.13 3.37
N ILE A 124 8.33 -8.00 4.09
CA ILE A 124 8.11 -6.67 3.48
C ILE A 124 9.27 -6.28 2.55
N ILE A 125 10.51 -6.53 2.98
CA ILE A 125 11.71 -6.21 2.18
C ILE A 125 11.73 -7.02 0.88
N GLU A 126 11.40 -8.31 0.93
CA GLU A 126 11.32 -9.15 -0.28
C GLU A 126 10.25 -8.64 -1.25
N LEU A 127 9.05 -8.29 -0.75
CA LEU A 127 8.00 -7.70 -1.59
C LEU A 127 8.41 -6.35 -2.21
N TYR A 128 9.18 -5.53 -1.48
CA TYR A 128 9.65 -4.23 -1.97
C TYR A 128 10.81 -4.34 -2.96
N VAL A 129 11.75 -5.27 -2.75
CA VAL A 129 13.03 -5.33 -3.46
C VAL A 129 13.03 -6.34 -4.61
N GLU A 130 12.38 -7.48 -4.42
CA GLU A 130 12.44 -8.61 -5.35
C GLU A 130 11.22 -8.63 -6.27
N ASN A 131 10.03 -8.51 -5.67
CA ASN A 131 8.80 -8.60 -6.45
C ASN A 131 8.31 -7.24 -6.99
N LEU A 132 8.73 -6.14 -6.35
CA LEU A 132 8.24 -4.77 -6.65
C LEU A 132 6.72 -4.61 -6.48
N ASP A 133 6.12 -5.45 -5.64
CA ASP A 133 4.66 -5.46 -5.38
C ASP A 133 4.24 -4.34 -4.42
N VAL A 134 5.19 -3.69 -3.76
CA VAL A 134 4.96 -2.70 -2.70
C VAL A 134 5.60 -1.37 -3.07
N SER A 135 4.87 -0.28 -2.82
CA SER A 135 5.35 1.08 -3.03
C SER A 135 4.98 1.96 -1.84
N PHE A 136 5.81 2.96 -1.54
CA PHE A 136 5.58 3.88 -0.43
C PHE A 136 5.36 5.31 -0.94
N GLU A 137 4.45 6.03 -0.28
CA GLU A 137 4.20 7.42 -0.68
C GLU A 137 5.40 8.33 -0.38
N ASP A 138 6.07 8.10 0.74
CA ASP A 138 7.43 8.55 0.96
C ASP A 138 8.39 7.38 0.66
N PRO A 139 9.22 7.45 -0.40
CA PRO A 139 10.18 6.40 -0.73
C PRO A 139 11.15 6.06 0.41
N TYR A 140 11.39 6.98 1.34
CA TYR A 140 12.28 6.76 2.48
C TYR A 140 11.60 6.07 3.66
N ALA A 141 10.27 5.90 3.64
CA ALA A 141 9.52 5.27 4.72
C ALA A 141 9.86 3.78 4.93
N ILE A 142 10.45 3.12 3.93
CA ILE A 142 10.96 1.75 4.00
C ILE A 142 12.30 1.64 4.75
N ILE A 143 13.08 2.72 4.85
CA ILE A 143 14.43 2.68 5.43
C ILE A 143 14.41 2.28 6.91
N PRO A 144 13.55 2.84 7.78
CA PRO A 144 13.45 2.39 9.17
C PRO A 144 13.12 0.90 9.30
N ILE A 145 12.17 0.41 8.48
CA ILE A 145 11.80 -1.01 8.43
C ILE A 145 13.01 -1.88 8.09
N ALA A 146 13.76 -1.50 7.04
CA ALA A 146 14.93 -2.26 6.61
C ALA A 146 16.08 -2.23 7.64
N ARG A 147 16.29 -1.09 8.31
CA ARG A 147 17.31 -0.97 9.37
C ARG A 147 16.98 -1.84 10.57
N ASP A 148 15.72 -1.88 10.98
CA ASP A 148 15.28 -2.77 12.06
C ASP A 148 15.35 -4.24 11.64
N ALA A 149 14.97 -4.58 10.39
CA ALA A 149 15.14 -5.91 9.84
C ALA A 149 16.62 -6.36 9.87
N TYR A 150 17.54 -5.48 9.48
CA TYR A 150 18.98 -5.76 9.54
C TYR A 150 19.47 -5.89 10.97
N ARG A 151 19.04 -5.00 11.87
CA ARG A 151 19.36 -5.04 13.30
C ARG A 151 18.91 -6.34 13.97
N PHE A 152 17.76 -6.88 13.57
CA PHE A 152 17.26 -8.17 14.05
C PHE A 152 17.87 -9.37 13.32
N GLY A 153 18.77 -9.15 12.36
CA GLY A 153 19.47 -10.21 11.65
C GLY A 153 18.59 -11.01 10.67
N VAL A 154 17.42 -10.49 10.30
CA VAL A 154 16.50 -11.18 9.37
C VAL A 154 16.78 -10.86 7.90
N ILE A 155 17.61 -9.83 7.63
CA ILE A 155 18.13 -9.53 6.29
C ILE A 155 19.65 -9.31 6.34
N SER A 156 20.31 -9.48 5.20
CA SER A 156 21.75 -9.21 5.06
C SER A 156 22.04 -7.70 4.89
N ASN A 157 23.30 -7.32 5.09
CA ASN A 157 23.76 -5.96 4.77
C ASN A 157 23.61 -5.62 3.27
N SER A 158 23.76 -6.60 2.38
CA SER A 158 23.55 -6.40 0.94
C SER A 158 22.09 -6.12 0.60
N GLN A 159 21.14 -6.77 1.28
CA GLN A 159 19.72 -6.47 1.14
C GLN A 159 19.39 -5.07 1.65
N LEU A 160 19.95 -4.65 2.80
CA LEU A 160 19.78 -3.28 3.31
C LEU A 160 20.28 -2.23 2.31
N GLN A 161 21.48 -2.40 1.76
CA GLN A 161 22.03 -1.49 0.74
C GLN A 161 21.15 -1.40 -0.50
N LYS A 162 20.59 -2.53 -0.96
CA LYS A 162 19.68 -2.55 -2.11
C LYS A 162 18.37 -1.80 -1.83
N VAL A 163 17.85 -1.87 -0.60
CA VAL A 163 16.68 -1.07 -0.18
C VAL A 163 17.00 0.43 -0.24
N GLU A 164 18.14 0.83 0.32
CA GLU A 164 18.56 2.25 0.34
C GLU A 164 18.77 2.78 -1.08
N GLU A 165 19.40 2.02 -1.97
CA GLU A 165 19.56 2.37 -3.39
C GLU A 165 18.20 2.52 -4.10
N LEU A 166 17.28 1.57 -3.93
CA LEU A 166 15.95 1.64 -4.54
C LEU A 166 15.12 2.81 -4.01
N ALA A 167 15.22 3.12 -2.71
CA ALA A 167 14.56 4.28 -2.12
C ALA A 167 15.04 5.59 -2.78
N GLU A 168 16.35 5.76 -2.99
CA GLU A 168 16.92 6.92 -3.67
C GLU A 168 16.48 7.02 -5.14
N ILE A 169 16.50 5.90 -5.88
CA ILE A 169 16.02 5.84 -7.26
C ILE A 169 14.55 6.29 -7.32
N ASN A 170 13.70 5.76 -6.44
CA ASN A 170 12.28 6.09 -6.38
C ASN A 170 12.03 7.55 -5.96
N ALA A 171 12.82 8.09 -5.03
CA ALA A 171 12.80 9.50 -4.66
C ALA A 171 13.14 10.40 -5.85
N GLY A 172 14.19 10.07 -6.61
CA GLY A 172 14.57 10.77 -7.83
C GLY A 172 13.46 10.74 -8.90
N ILE A 173 12.82 9.58 -9.11
CA ILE A 173 11.67 9.45 -10.01
C ILE A 173 10.50 10.35 -9.55
N LYS A 174 10.14 10.32 -8.27
CA LYS A 174 9.05 11.15 -7.72
C LYS A 174 9.37 12.65 -7.84
N LEU A 175 10.61 13.06 -7.60
CA LEU A 175 11.03 14.46 -7.80
C LEU A 175 10.89 14.89 -9.26
N ARG A 176 11.39 14.08 -10.21
CA ARG A 176 11.25 14.35 -11.64
C ARG A 176 9.79 14.43 -12.08
N GLN A 177 8.94 13.52 -11.59
CA GLN A 177 7.49 13.58 -11.83
C GLN A 177 6.88 14.87 -11.28
N ARG A 178 7.29 15.29 -10.07
CA ARG A 178 6.83 16.55 -9.47
C ARG A 178 7.22 17.75 -10.33
N ILE A 179 8.46 17.81 -10.79
CA ILE A 179 8.96 18.89 -11.67
C ILE A 179 8.17 18.91 -12.98
N ALA A 180 8.01 17.75 -13.63
CA ALA A 180 7.29 17.64 -14.91
C ALA A 180 5.81 18.08 -14.81
N ARG A 181 5.22 17.94 -13.61
CA ARG A 181 3.85 18.33 -13.26
C ARG A 181 3.73 19.72 -12.65
N THR A 182 4.83 20.45 -12.50
CA THR A 182 4.81 21.82 -11.99
C THR A 182 4.68 22.78 -13.15
N CYS A 183 3.75 23.72 -13.06
CA CYS A 183 3.51 24.68 -14.12
C CYS A 183 4.74 25.57 -14.34
N PRO A 184 5.35 25.56 -15.54
CA PRO A 184 6.51 26.41 -15.81
C PRO A 184 6.17 27.90 -15.82
N LYS A 185 4.89 28.25 -16.01
CA LYS A 185 4.43 29.64 -16.05
C LYS A 185 4.14 30.22 -14.66
N CYS A 186 3.57 29.44 -13.74
CA CYS A 186 3.08 29.96 -12.45
C CYS A 186 3.52 29.15 -11.21
N GLY A 187 4.27 28.06 -11.38
CA GLY A 187 4.78 27.25 -10.28
C GLY A 187 3.76 26.33 -9.59
N ALA A 188 2.49 26.33 -10.01
CA ALA A 188 1.48 25.45 -9.42
C ALA A 188 1.71 23.96 -9.78
N TYR A 189 1.73 23.08 -8.77
CA TYR A 189 1.79 21.62 -8.93
C TYR A 189 0.38 21.02 -9.11
N TYR A 190 0.25 19.98 -9.95
CA TYR A 190 -1.00 19.24 -10.12
C TYR A 190 -0.77 17.79 -10.58
N ALA A 191 -1.66 16.90 -10.18
CA ALA A 191 -1.47 15.46 -10.36
C ALA A 191 -1.98 14.88 -11.70
N ARG A 192 -2.71 15.65 -12.53
CA ARG A 192 -3.44 15.12 -13.70
C ARG A 192 -2.70 15.37 -15.02
N VAL A 193 -2.57 14.32 -15.82
CA VAL A 193 -2.00 14.36 -17.18
C VAL A 193 -3.10 13.95 -18.19
N GLU A 194 -3.25 14.70 -19.27
CA GLU A 194 -4.17 14.38 -20.38
C GLU A 194 -3.43 13.67 -21.51
N LYS A 195 -3.98 12.56 -22.02
CA LYS A 195 -3.48 11.90 -23.23
C LYS A 195 -4.15 12.49 -24.46
N ARG A 196 -3.36 12.91 -25.45
CA ARG A 196 -3.89 13.36 -26.76
C ARG A 196 -3.20 12.62 -27.90
N LYS A 197 -4.00 12.12 -28.85
CA LYS A 197 -3.49 11.61 -30.13
C LYS A 197 -3.01 12.79 -30.98
N GLN A 198 -1.81 12.70 -31.55
CA GLN A 198 -1.37 13.71 -32.53
C GLN A 198 -2.25 13.62 -33.77
N PRO A 199 -2.84 14.73 -34.25
CA PRO A 199 -3.42 14.73 -35.60
C PRO A 199 -2.28 14.55 -36.61
N ILE A 200 -2.28 13.41 -37.31
CA ILE A 200 -1.39 13.17 -38.45
C ILE A 200 -1.86 14.10 -39.57
N GLY A 201 -1.05 15.14 -39.81
CA GLY A 201 -1.20 16.01 -40.96
C GLY A 201 -2.16 17.18 -40.74
N LYS A 202 -1.60 18.35 -40.44
CA LYS A 202 -1.72 19.57 -41.26
C LYS A 202 -1.03 20.73 -40.56
N ARG A 203 -0.25 21.49 -41.33
CA ARG A 203 0.06 22.89 -41.04
C ARG A 203 -1.28 23.61 -40.78
N ALA A 204 -1.48 24.11 -39.57
CA ALA A 204 -2.43 25.17 -39.24
C ALA A 204 -1.87 25.82 -37.97
N ALA A 205 -1.16 26.93 -38.14
CA ALA A 205 -1.71 28.27 -38.07
C ALA A 205 -1.58 28.82 -36.64
N VAL A 206 -0.76 29.86 -36.57
CA VAL A 206 -0.60 30.82 -35.49
C VAL A 206 -1.97 31.31 -35.01
N GLY A 207 -2.16 31.36 -33.69
CA GLY A 207 -3.17 32.18 -33.03
C GLY A 207 -4.59 31.63 -32.99
N GLY A 208 -5.15 31.47 -31.79
CA GLY A 208 -6.58 31.19 -31.63
C GLY A 208 -6.89 30.60 -30.26
N ALA A 209 -7.37 31.44 -29.36
CA ALA A 209 -7.91 31.02 -28.08
C ALA A 209 -9.28 30.31 -28.24
N ILE A 210 -9.68 29.65 -27.14
CA ILE A 210 -11.05 29.29 -26.75
C ILE A 210 -11.59 27.94 -27.28
N GLY A 211 -11.81 27.06 -26.31
CA GLY A 211 -12.64 25.87 -26.39
C GLY A 211 -12.98 25.39 -24.97
N LEU A 212 -13.73 26.21 -24.25
CA LEU A 212 -14.50 25.80 -23.08
C LEU A 212 -15.50 24.73 -23.53
N LEU A 213 -15.25 23.47 -23.16
CA LEU A 213 -16.33 22.49 -22.98
C LEU A 213 -16.39 22.18 -21.49
N GLY A 214 -17.21 22.97 -20.80
CA GLY A 214 -17.72 22.62 -19.49
C GLY A 214 -18.67 21.42 -19.62
N GLY A 215 -18.54 20.48 -18.68
CA GLY A 215 -19.45 19.34 -18.54
C GLY A 215 -18.87 18.29 -17.58
N PRO A 216 -19.56 17.92 -16.50
CA PRO A 216 -19.03 17.07 -15.43
C PRO A 216 -19.23 15.56 -15.73
N VAL A 217 -18.39 14.74 -15.11
CA VAL A 217 -18.53 13.27 -14.94
C VAL A 217 -18.34 12.39 -16.19
N GLY A 218 -17.43 11.41 -16.05
CA GLY A 218 -17.73 10.04 -16.50
C GLY A 218 -16.95 9.49 -17.70
N ILE A 219 -15.97 8.65 -17.39
CA ILE A 219 -15.70 7.33 -17.99
C ILE A 219 -15.68 7.23 -19.53
N LEU A 220 -14.53 6.82 -20.09
CA LEU A 220 -14.51 5.83 -21.18
C LEU A 220 -13.34 4.85 -20.98
N ILE A 221 -13.71 3.64 -20.54
CA ILE A 221 -12.94 2.40 -20.55
C ILE A 221 -13.03 1.82 -21.97
N GLY A 222 -11.88 1.40 -22.51
CA GLY A 222 -11.71 0.14 -23.26
C GLY A 222 -12.38 -0.09 -24.62
N ALA A 223 -11.50 -0.37 -25.60
CA ALA A 223 -11.62 -1.30 -26.74
C ALA A 223 -12.37 -0.87 -28.03
N GLY A 224 -11.68 -1.03 -29.17
CA GLY A 224 -12.32 -1.06 -30.50
C GLY A 224 -11.50 -0.58 -31.69
N VAL A 225 -10.41 -1.27 -32.02
CA VAL A 225 -9.86 -1.58 -33.37
C VAL A 225 -9.79 -0.49 -34.46
N GLY A 226 -8.58 -0.17 -34.92
CA GLY A 226 -8.34 0.28 -36.29
C GLY A 226 -7.29 1.40 -36.48
N ALA A 227 -6.10 1.01 -36.92
CA ALA A 227 -5.15 1.73 -37.79
C ALA A 227 -4.52 3.08 -37.36
N LEU A 228 -3.21 3.17 -37.71
CA LEU A 228 -2.29 4.33 -37.71
C LEU A 228 -1.68 4.71 -36.34
N THR A 229 -0.43 4.29 -36.14
CA THR A 229 0.40 4.51 -34.94
C THR A 229 0.91 5.95 -34.82
N SER A 230 0.03 6.91 -34.49
CA SER A 230 0.50 8.18 -33.92
C SER A 230 0.94 7.92 -32.47
N LYS A 231 2.20 8.24 -32.11
CA LYS A 231 2.63 8.19 -30.69
C LYS A 231 1.73 9.11 -29.88
N GLU A 232 0.93 8.55 -28.98
CA GLU A 232 0.16 9.34 -28.02
C GLU A 232 1.13 10.19 -27.20
N LYS A 233 0.86 11.50 -27.14
CA LYS A 233 1.63 12.43 -26.32
C LYS A 233 0.82 12.78 -25.09
N GLU A 234 1.51 12.80 -23.97
CA GLU A 234 0.96 13.23 -22.69
C GLU A 234 1.16 14.74 -22.54
N TYR A 235 0.10 15.43 -22.14
CA TYR A 235 0.09 16.86 -21.93
C TYR A 235 -0.45 17.20 -20.55
N CYS A 236 -0.10 18.40 -20.15
CA CYS A 236 -0.20 18.90 -18.82
C CYS A 236 -0.90 20.26 -18.91
N VAL A 237 -2.02 20.46 -18.23
CA VAL A 237 -2.85 21.68 -18.29
C VAL A 237 -2.93 22.30 -16.90
N CYS A 238 -2.48 23.55 -16.76
CA CYS A 238 -2.54 24.27 -15.50
C CYS A 238 -3.97 24.77 -15.23
N PRO A 239 -4.61 24.38 -14.11
CA PRO A 239 -5.96 24.84 -13.79
C PRO A 239 -6.01 26.33 -13.38
N GLY A 240 -4.90 26.88 -12.87
CA GLY A 240 -4.83 28.27 -12.44
C GLY A 240 -4.65 29.28 -13.58
N CYS A 241 -3.75 29.00 -14.53
CA CYS A 241 -3.40 29.95 -15.59
C CYS A 241 -3.70 29.47 -17.02
N GLY A 242 -4.26 28.26 -17.18
CA GLY A 242 -4.61 27.67 -18.47
C GLY A 242 -3.43 27.25 -19.35
N HIS A 243 -2.18 27.39 -18.87
CA HIS A 243 -1.00 27.03 -19.64
C HIS A 243 -0.96 25.51 -19.93
N VAL A 244 -0.55 25.14 -21.13
CA VAL A 244 -0.46 23.74 -21.59
C VAL A 244 0.97 23.42 -22.01
N TRP A 245 1.52 22.31 -21.55
CA TRP A 245 2.85 21.82 -21.93
C TRP A 245 2.87 20.31 -22.11
N GLU A 246 3.86 19.82 -22.84
CA GLU A 246 4.10 18.38 -23.02
C GLU A 246 4.67 17.81 -21.71
N TYR A 247 4.09 16.72 -21.22
CA TYR A 247 4.62 16.00 -20.07
C TYR A 247 5.86 15.21 -20.51
N LYS A 248 7.01 15.57 -19.93
CA LYS A 248 8.28 14.85 -20.10
C LYS A 248 8.98 14.79 -18.76
N LEU A 249 9.48 13.61 -18.42
CA LEU A 249 10.37 13.48 -17.28
C LEU A 249 11.69 14.18 -17.61
N PRO A 250 12.13 15.16 -16.79
CA PRO A 250 13.46 15.74 -16.94
C PRO A 250 14.53 14.66 -16.79
N GLN A 251 15.63 14.77 -17.53
CA GLN A 251 16.77 13.84 -17.43
C GLN A 251 17.53 14.07 -16.13
#